data_AF-A0A9Q5SPX4-F1
#
_entry.id   AF-A0A9Q5SPX4-F1
#
_cell.length_a   1.000
_cell.length_b   1.000
_cell.length_c   1.000
_cell.angle_alpha   90.00
_cell.angle_beta   90.00
_cell.angle_gamma   90.00
#
_symmetry.space_group_name_H-M   'P 1'
#
loop_
_entity.id
_entity.type
_entity.pdbx_description
1 polymer ?
#
loop_
_entity_poly.entity_id
_entity_poly.type
_entity_poly.pdbx_seq_one_letter_code
_entity_poly.pdbx_strand_id
1 'polypeptide(L)'
;MKIKYTGMELKLHRHGIRIALASVFGAMLTATPLVGDSALANGIVMGKVFWFHLSMALMAIGTIVTIGFGRKKGISFSLPDGLLLLFAGVTLATYDWQLGPEPEKLLFGGQLIVLWFLLRHFLTEAPCLKFFFLFMLMLTGLVEAVWGMQQLHGHVYSHHSLFRLTGSFFNPGPYSGYLA
;
A
#
# COMPACT_ATOMS: atom_id res chain seq x y z
N MET A 1 -42.38 11.44 -4.71
CA MET A 1 -41.78 10.29 -3.99
C MET A 1 -40.71 9.57 -4.83
N LYS A 2 -40.97 9.22 -6.10
CA LYS A 2 -40.04 8.51 -7.02
C LYS A 2 -38.65 9.17 -7.20
N ILE A 3 -38.59 10.49 -7.38
CA ILE A 3 -37.34 11.24 -7.59
C ILE A 3 -36.38 11.15 -6.37
N LYS A 4 -36.93 11.12 -5.15
CA LYS A 4 -36.14 11.02 -3.91
C LYS A 4 -35.52 9.63 -3.75
N TYR A 5 -36.24 8.58 -4.15
CA TYR A 5 -35.71 7.21 -4.16
C TYR A 5 -34.59 7.04 -5.20
N THR A 6 -34.77 7.54 -6.42
CA THR A 6 -33.74 7.46 -7.47
C THR A 6 -32.45 8.19 -7.08
N GLY A 7 -32.56 9.34 -6.40
CA GLY A 7 -31.39 10.06 -5.87
C GLY A 7 -30.67 9.32 -4.73
N MET A 8 -31.40 8.53 -3.93
CA MET A 8 -30.85 7.75 -2.83
C MET A 8 -30.09 6.52 -3.34
N GLU A 9 -30.66 5.80 -4.31
CA GLU A 9 -30.04 4.68 -5.03
C GLU A 9 -28.72 5.09 -5.69
N LEU A 10 -28.71 6.22 -6.41
CA LEU A 10 -27.51 6.71 -7.10
C LEU A 10 -26.37 7.08 -6.13
N LYS A 11 -26.73 7.62 -4.95
CA LYS A 11 -25.76 7.99 -3.91
C LYS A 11 -25.16 6.74 -3.24
N LEU A 12 -26.00 5.74 -2.97
CA LEU A 12 -25.57 4.46 -2.40
C LEU A 12 -24.63 3.72 -3.37
N HIS A 13 -25.00 3.62 -4.64
CA HIS A 13 -24.19 2.99 -5.68
C HIS A 13 -22.81 3.65 -5.83
N ARG A 14 -22.76 4.98 -5.85
CA ARG A 14 -21.50 5.73 -5.96
C ARG A 14 -20.59 5.53 -4.74
N HIS A 15 -21.16 5.44 -3.55
CA HIS A 15 -20.38 5.19 -2.34
C HIS A 15 -19.88 3.74 -2.28
N GLY A 16 -20.71 2.78 -2.69
CA GLY A 16 -20.34 1.38 -2.82
C GLY A 16 -19.18 1.15 -3.79
N ILE A 17 -19.20 1.76 -4.98
CA ILE A 17 -18.10 1.66 -5.95
C ILE A 17 -16.78 2.17 -5.36
N ARG A 18 -16.81 3.30 -4.66
CA ARG A 18 -15.59 3.89 -4.05
C ARG A 18 -14.98 2.97 -3.01
N ILE A 19 -15.82 2.42 -2.13
CA ILE A 19 -15.38 1.48 -1.11
C ILE A 19 -14.83 0.21 -1.75
N ALA A 20 -15.52 -0.35 -2.76
CA ALA A 20 -15.07 -1.53 -3.47
C ALA A 20 -13.70 -1.32 -4.14
N LEU A 21 -13.50 -0.19 -4.83
CA LEU A 21 -12.21 0.13 -5.46
C LEU A 21 -11.11 0.31 -4.42
N ALA A 22 -11.39 1.02 -3.31
CA ALA A 22 -10.44 1.17 -2.22
C ALA A 22 -10.05 -0.18 -1.59
N SER A 23 -11.02 -1.08 -1.41
CA SER A 23 -10.78 -2.43 -0.92
C SER A 23 -9.93 -3.26 -1.88
N VAL A 24 -10.23 -3.23 -3.18
CA VAL A 24 -9.48 -4.00 -4.19
C VAL A 24 -8.03 -3.51 -4.27
N PHE A 25 -7.81 -2.21 -4.48
CA PHE A 25 -6.44 -1.69 -4.62
C PHE A 25 -5.67 -1.71 -3.30
N GLY A 26 -6.36 -1.51 -2.17
CA GLY A 26 -5.75 -1.68 -0.86
C GLY A 26 -5.37 -3.13 -0.57
N ALA A 27 -6.17 -4.12 -1.00
CA ALA A 27 -5.81 -5.53 -0.90
C ALA A 27 -4.59 -5.87 -1.78
N MET A 28 -4.53 -5.34 -3.01
CA MET A 28 -3.35 -5.47 -3.86
C MET A 28 -2.11 -4.91 -3.18
N LEU A 29 -2.22 -3.73 -2.54
CA LEU A 29 -1.14 -3.09 -1.82
C LEU A 29 -0.67 -3.94 -0.62
N THR A 30 -1.59 -4.43 0.21
CA THR A 30 -1.25 -5.27 1.37
C THR A 30 -0.66 -6.62 0.97
N ALA A 31 -0.97 -7.12 -0.24
CA ALA A 31 -0.42 -8.36 -0.78
C ALA A 31 1.02 -8.21 -1.30
N THR A 32 1.57 -6.99 -1.39
CA THR A 32 2.93 -6.72 -1.90
C THR A 32 4.00 -7.66 -1.33
N PRO A 33 4.04 -7.97 -0.02
CA PRO A 33 5.02 -8.90 0.54
C PRO A 33 5.05 -10.26 -0.15
N LEU A 34 3.91 -10.76 -0.59
CA LEU A 34 3.77 -12.11 -1.16
C LEU A 34 4.17 -12.21 -2.63
N VAL A 35 4.44 -11.07 -3.29
CA VAL A 35 4.66 -11.04 -4.75
C VAL A 35 6.11 -11.33 -5.11
N GLY A 36 6.33 -12.14 -6.12
CA GLY A 36 7.63 -12.36 -6.75
C GLY A 36 7.44 -12.72 -8.22
N ASP A 37 8.43 -12.40 -9.06
CA ASP A 37 8.37 -12.68 -10.50
C ASP A 37 9.72 -13.20 -10.99
N SER A 38 9.80 -14.48 -11.34
CA SER A 38 11.02 -15.13 -11.81
C SER A 38 11.51 -14.64 -13.17
N ALA A 39 10.67 -13.94 -13.95
CA ALA A 39 11.08 -13.35 -15.23
C ALA A 39 11.91 -12.06 -15.04
N LEU A 40 11.90 -11.47 -13.85
CA LEU A 40 12.63 -10.24 -13.54
C LEU A 40 14.00 -10.52 -12.92
N ALA A 41 14.96 -9.62 -13.18
CA ALA A 41 16.23 -9.61 -12.46
C ALA A 41 15.96 -9.36 -10.97
N ASN A 42 16.49 -10.23 -10.10
CA ASN A 42 16.15 -10.25 -8.68
C ASN A 42 14.63 -10.26 -8.44
N GLY A 43 13.97 -11.28 -9.00
CA GLY A 43 12.51 -11.41 -9.05
C GLY A 43 11.75 -11.25 -7.73
N ILE A 44 12.38 -11.58 -6.61
CA ILE A 44 11.81 -11.40 -5.27
C ILE A 44 11.72 -9.92 -4.90
N VAL A 45 12.75 -9.13 -5.22
CA VAL A 45 12.77 -7.70 -4.90
C VAL A 45 12.01 -6.93 -5.96
N MET A 46 12.35 -7.12 -7.24
CA MET A 46 11.77 -6.34 -8.33
C MET A 46 10.28 -6.64 -8.52
N GLY A 47 9.84 -7.89 -8.31
CA GLY A 47 8.42 -8.23 -8.35
C GLY A 47 7.60 -7.41 -7.35
N LYS A 48 8.08 -7.28 -6.10
CA LYS A 48 7.42 -6.47 -5.07
C LYS A 48 7.43 -4.97 -5.42
N VAL A 49 8.54 -4.46 -5.94
CA VAL A 49 8.70 -3.06 -6.36
C VAL A 49 7.70 -2.70 -7.46
N PHE A 50 7.66 -3.47 -8.55
CA PHE A 50 6.72 -3.20 -9.65
C PHE A 50 5.27 -3.36 -9.21
N TRP A 51 4.97 -4.38 -8.41
CA TRP A 51 3.62 -4.59 -7.88
C TRP A 51 3.15 -3.43 -7.00
N PHE A 52 4.03 -2.91 -6.14
CA PHE A 52 3.75 -1.73 -5.34
C PHE A 52 3.47 -0.52 -6.21
N HIS A 53 4.34 -0.21 -7.18
CA HIS A 53 4.15 0.92 -8.09
C HIS A 53 2.84 0.82 -8.87
N LEU A 54 2.51 -0.37 -9.39
CA LEU A 54 1.27 -0.63 -10.12
C LEU A 54 0.05 -0.45 -9.21
N SER A 55 0.06 -1.05 -8.02
CA SER A 55 -1.04 -0.95 -7.06
C SER A 55 -1.29 0.50 -6.64
N MET A 56 -0.21 1.26 -6.39
CA MET A 56 -0.27 2.69 -6.10
C MET A 56 -0.86 3.50 -7.25
N ALA A 57 -0.42 3.25 -8.49
CA ALA A 57 -0.94 3.94 -9.67
C ALA A 57 -2.44 3.66 -9.87
N LEU A 58 -2.86 2.39 -9.78
CA LEU A 58 -4.27 2.01 -9.89
C LEU A 58 -5.13 2.63 -8.79
N MET A 59 -4.65 2.63 -7.54
CA MET A 59 -5.34 3.27 -6.41
C MET A 59 -5.49 4.78 -6.63
N ALA A 60 -4.43 5.47 -7.03
CA ALA A 60 -4.46 6.91 -7.28
C ALA A 60 -5.41 7.26 -8.43
N ILE A 61 -5.30 6.57 -9.57
CA ILE A 61 -6.15 6.79 -10.75
C ILE A 61 -7.62 6.50 -10.40
N GLY A 62 -7.92 5.37 -9.76
CA GLY A 62 -9.27 5.02 -9.34
C GLY A 62 -9.88 6.04 -8.38
N THR A 63 -9.07 6.61 -7.48
CA THR A 63 -9.49 7.68 -6.58
C THR A 63 -9.81 8.97 -7.34
N ILE A 64 -8.95 9.39 -8.26
CA ILE A 64 -9.16 10.60 -9.07
C ILE A 64 -10.45 10.47 -9.90
N VAL A 65 -10.63 9.32 -10.57
CA VAL A 65 -11.84 9.03 -11.35
C VAL A 65 -13.08 9.16 -10.47
N THR A 66 -13.09 8.53 -9.29
CA THR A 66 -14.27 8.57 -8.43
C THR A 66 -14.53 9.94 -7.79
N ILE A 67 -13.49 10.72 -7.47
CA ILE A 67 -13.61 12.09 -6.95
C ILE A 67 -14.13 13.04 -8.04
N GLY A 68 -13.67 12.91 -9.29
CA GLY A 68 -14.09 13.75 -10.43
C GLY A 68 -15.60 13.74 -10.68
N PHE A 69 -16.27 12.64 -10.35
CA PHE A 69 -17.73 12.55 -10.41
C PHE A 69 -18.45 13.03 -9.14
N GLY A 70 -17.74 13.35 -8.06
CA GLY A 70 -18.28 13.70 -6.74
C GLY A 70 -18.48 15.19 -6.46
N ARG A 71 -19.14 15.50 -5.32
CA ARG A 71 -19.14 16.86 -4.78
C ARG A 71 -17.77 17.18 -4.16
N LYS A 72 -17.25 18.38 -4.42
CA LYS A 72 -16.05 18.90 -3.77
C LYS A 72 -16.33 19.06 -2.27
N LYS A 73 -15.59 18.31 -1.43
CA LYS A 73 -15.50 18.58 0.02
C LYS A 73 -14.24 19.42 0.26
N GLY A 74 -14.29 20.33 1.23
CA GLY A 74 -13.09 21.02 1.70
C GLY A 74 -12.11 20.03 2.32
N ILE A 75 -10.82 20.19 2.01
CA ILE A 75 -9.75 19.40 2.63
C ILE A 75 -9.41 20.07 3.96
N SER A 76 -9.55 19.34 5.08
CA SER A 76 -9.08 19.82 6.38
C SER A 76 -7.65 19.34 6.62
N PHE A 77 -6.77 20.26 6.95
CA PHE A 77 -5.38 19.96 7.26
C PHE A 77 -5.23 19.62 8.74
N SER A 78 -4.44 18.60 9.05
CA SER A 78 -4.17 18.12 10.40
C SER A 78 -2.67 18.14 10.68
N LEU A 79 -2.29 18.17 11.96
CA LEU A 79 -0.88 18.19 12.37
C LEU A 79 -0.05 17.06 11.73
N PRO A 80 -0.51 15.79 11.65
CA PRO A 80 0.22 14.73 10.96
C PRO A 80 0.53 15.02 9.49
N ASP A 81 -0.37 15.69 8.75
CA ASP A 81 -0.10 16.06 7.36
C ASP A 81 1.04 17.08 7.28
N GLY A 82 1.06 18.04 8.21
CA GLY A 82 2.10 19.04 8.33
C GLY A 82 3.46 18.42 8.62
N LEU A 83 3.51 17.50 9.57
CA LEU A 83 4.73 16.79 9.93
C LEU A 83 5.25 15.92 8.77
N LEU A 84 4.36 15.22 8.07
CA LEU A 84 4.73 14.41 6.91
C LEU A 84 5.29 15.27 5.77
N LEU A 85 4.62 16.38 5.43
CA LEU A 85 5.07 17.29 4.38
C LEU A 85 6.36 18.03 4.78
N LEU A 86 6.53 18.36 6.06
CA LEU A 86 7.79 18.91 6.57
C LEU A 86 8.93 17.92 6.41
N PHE A 87 8.73 16.66 6.82
CA PHE A 87 9.73 15.60 6.65
C PHE A 87 10.11 15.40 5.18
N ALA A 88 9.12 15.39 4.29
CA ALA A 88 9.35 15.33 2.85
C ALA A 88 10.13 16.55 2.33
N GLY A 89 9.78 17.75 2.79
CA GLY A 89 10.47 18.99 2.43
C GLY A 89 11.93 19.00 2.89
N VAL A 90 12.20 18.59 4.14
CA VAL A 90 13.56 18.44 4.65
C VAL A 90 14.33 17.42 3.81
N THR A 91 13.74 16.25 3.54
CA THR A 91 14.37 15.20 2.73
C THR A 91 14.78 15.72 1.35
N LEU A 92 13.89 16.43 0.66
CA LEU A 92 14.17 17.00 -0.67
C LEU A 92 15.21 18.14 -0.61
N ALA A 93 15.20 18.94 0.45
CA ALA A 93 16.16 20.03 0.64
C ALA A 93 17.57 19.52 0.95
N THR A 94 17.68 18.38 1.65
CA THR A 94 18.96 17.77 2.01
C THR A 94 19.43 16.71 1.01
N TYR A 95 18.63 16.38 -0.01
CA TYR A 95 18.99 15.40 -1.02
C TYR A 95 20.11 15.95 -1.91
N ASP A 96 21.17 15.16 -2.09
CA ASP A 96 22.25 15.52 -3.00
C ASP A 96 21.83 15.30 -4.45
N TRP A 97 21.28 16.36 -5.06
CA TRP A 97 20.81 16.33 -6.45
C TRP A 97 21.93 16.19 -7.48
N GLN A 98 23.19 16.48 -7.11
CA GLN A 98 24.33 16.31 -8.02
C GLN A 98 24.75 14.85 -8.07
N LEU A 99 24.81 14.20 -6.91
CA LEU A 99 25.15 12.77 -6.81
C LEU A 99 23.98 11.87 -7.21
N GLY A 100 22.74 12.31 -6.95
CA GLY A 100 21.52 11.55 -7.21
C GLY A 100 21.50 10.17 -6.54
N PRO A 101 21.76 10.04 -5.23
CA PRO A 101 21.84 8.74 -4.58
C PRO A 101 20.46 8.06 -4.48
N GLU A 102 20.35 6.85 -5.03
CA GLU A 102 19.16 5.96 -4.88
C GLU A 102 17.82 6.66 -5.21
N PRO A 103 17.66 7.23 -6.43
CA PRO A 103 16.48 8.01 -6.82
C PRO A 103 15.17 7.22 -6.74
N GLU A 104 15.23 5.90 -6.85
CA GLU A 104 14.10 4.99 -6.65
C GLU A 104 13.50 5.10 -5.23
N LYS A 105 14.33 5.38 -4.21
CA LYS A 105 13.84 5.59 -2.84
C LYS A 105 13.09 6.91 -2.69
N LEU A 106 13.50 7.95 -3.42
CA LEU A 106 12.74 9.20 -3.48
C LEU A 106 11.37 9.00 -4.12
N LEU A 107 11.31 8.25 -5.24
CA LEU A 107 10.04 7.91 -5.88
C LEU A 107 9.12 7.14 -4.91
N PHE A 108 9.68 6.12 -4.23
CA PHE A 108 8.96 5.35 -3.23
C PHE A 108 8.45 6.25 -2.09
N GLY A 109 9.30 7.14 -1.56
CA GLY A 109 8.91 8.13 -0.54
C GLY A 109 7.78 9.04 -1.00
N GLY A 110 7.82 9.53 -2.24
CA GLY A 110 6.74 10.30 -2.85
C GLY A 110 5.42 9.52 -2.91
N GLN A 111 5.48 8.24 -3.27
CA GLN A 111 4.30 7.37 -3.28
C GLN A 111 3.75 7.10 -1.88
N LEU A 112 4.59 7.02 -0.83
CA LEU A 112 4.11 6.91 0.54
C LEU A 112 3.37 8.17 1.01
N ILE A 113 3.82 9.36 0.58
CA ILE A 113 3.09 10.61 0.86
C ILE A 113 1.72 10.59 0.19
N VAL A 114 1.65 10.16 -1.08
CA VAL A 114 0.38 9.98 -1.79
C VAL A 114 -0.51 8.97 -1.05
N LEU A 115 0.06 7.83 -0.67
CA LEU A 115 -0.64 6.77 0.06
C LEU A 115 -1.23 7.28 1.38
N TRP A 116 -0.50 8.10 2.13
CA TRP A 116 -0.99 8.72 3.36
C TRP A 116 -2.31 9.47 3.13
N PHE A 117 -2.35 10.36 2.12
CA PHE A 117 -3.55 11.13 1.82
C PHE A 117 -4.68 10.27 1.27
N LEU A 118 -4.37 9.25 0.46
CA LEU A 118 -5.38 8.30 -0.05
C LEU A 118 -6.01 7.48 1.08
N LEU A 119 -5.19 6.88 1.96
CA LEU A 119 -5.67 6.14 3.12
C LEU A 119 -6.47 7.05 4.04
N ARG A 120 -5.97 8.25 4.34
CA ARG A 120 -6.70 9.21 5.17
C ARG A 120 -8.06 9.56 4.56
N HIS A 121 -8.13 9.76 3.25
CA HIS A 121 -9.40 9.99 2.55
C HIS A 121 -10.36 8.81 2.74
N PHE A 122 -9.94 7.59 2.41
CA PHE A 122 -10.81 6.41 2.46
C PHE A 122 -11.21 6.02 3.89
N LEU A 123 -10.29 6.08 4.84
CA LEU A 123 -10.57 5.72 6.23
C LEU A 123 -11.44 6.75 6.96
N THR A 124 -11.46 8.00 6.48
CA THR A 124 -12.39 9.03 6.97
C THR A 124 -13.78 8.84 6.37
N GLU A 125 -13.88 8.52 5.08
CA GLU A 125 -15.17 8.31 4.40
C GLU A 125 -15.81 6.96 4.77
N ALA A 126 -15.02 5.91 4.98
CA ALA A 126 -15.47 4.55 5.28
C ALA A 126 -14.62 3.90 6.39
N PRO A 127 -14.92 4.15 7.68
CA PRO A 127 -14.15 3.62 8.80
C PRO A 127 -14.09 2.08 8.87
N CYS A 128 -15.04 1.37 8.26
CA CYS A 128 -15.01 -0.09 8.17
C CYS A 128 -13.78 -0.63 7.42
N LEU A 129 -13.20 0.17 6.51
CA LEU A 129 -11.97 -0.18 5.80
C LEU A 129 -10.77 -0.35 6.73
N LYS A 130 -10.79 0.23 7.94
CA LYS A 130 -9.75 0.01 8.95
C LYS A 130 -9.66 -1.46 9.33
N PHE A 131 -10.80 -2.08 9.66
CA PHE A 131 -10.86 -3.49 10.00
C PHE A 131 -10.48 -4.38 8.82
N PHE A 132 -10.91 -4.00 7.62
CA PHE A 132 -10.53 -4.70 6.40
C PHE A 132 -9.02 -4.72 6.19
N PHE A 133 -8.34 -3.56 6.26
CA PHE A 133 -6.88 -3.50 6.06
C PHE A 133 -6.11 -4.19 7.18
N LEU A 134 -6.55 -4.05 8.44
CA LEU A 134 -5.93 -4.78 9.55
C LEU A 134 -6.09 -6.29 9.37
N PHE A 135 -7.26 -6.76 8.94
CA PHE A 135 -7.48 -8.16 8.64
C PHE A 135 -6.57 -8.65 7.51
N MET A 136 -6.44 -7.90 6.42
CA MET A 136 -5.56 -8.25 5.31
C MET A 136 -4.10 -8.32 5.74
N LEU A 137 -3.62 -7.35 6.54
CA LEU A 137 -2.26 -7.35 7.08
C LEU A 137 -2.00 -8.54 8.03
N MET A 138 -2.98 -8.90 8.87
CA MET A 138 -2.89 -10.09 9.72
C MET A 138 -2.86 -11.38 8.88
N LEU A 139 -3.65 -11.44 7.81
CA LEU A 139 -3.69 -12.60 6.92
C LEU A 139 -2.35 -12.81 6.20
N THR A 140 -1.79 -11.75 5.63
CA THR A 140 -0.48 -11.80 4.98
C THR A 140 0.64 -12.08 5.99
N GLY A 141 0.56 -11.54 7.21
CA GLY A 141 1.46 -11.89 8.31
C GLY A 141 1.39 -13.37 8.69
N LEU A 142 0.19 -13.95 8.75
CA LEU A 142 -0.01 -15.38 8.99
C LEU A 142 0.60 -16.22 7.86
N VAL A 143 0.42 -15.81 6.60
CA VAL A 143 1.05 -16.49 5.46
C VAL A 143 2.57 -16.48 5.59
N GLU A 144 3.17 -15.33 5.91
CA GLU A 144 4.62 -15.21 6.14
C GLU A 144 5.11 -16.05 7.33
N ALA A 145 4.32 -16.14 8.41
CA ALA A 145 4.65 -16.99 9.55
C ALA A 145 4.65 -18.48 9.17
N VAL A 146 3.63 -18.94 8.44
CA VAL A 146 3.57 -20.31 7.91
C VAL A 146 4.71 -20.56 6.92
N TRP A 147 5.08 -19.57 6.11
CA TRP A 147 6.21 -19.67 5.18
C TRP A 147 7.55 -19.84 5.91
N GLY A 148 7.81 -19.02 6.93
CA GLY A 148 9.02 -19.16 7.73
C GLY A 148 9.07 -20.46 8.53
N MET A 149 7.92 -20.93 9.03
CA MET A 149 7.84 -22.25 9.67
C MET A 149 8.23 -23.38 8.71
N GLN A 150 7.82 -23.31 7.44
CA GLN A 150 8.26 -24.26 6.42
C GLN A 150 9.77 -24.18 6.16
N GLN A 151 10.35 -22.99 6.19
CA GLN A 151 11.81 -22.81 6.05
C GLN A 151 12.58 -23.40 7.24
N LEU A 152 12.08 -23.25 8.47
CA LEU A 152 12.68 -23.82 9.67
C LEU A 152 12.71 -25.35 9.66
N HIS A 153 11.67 -25.98 9.14
CA HIS A 153 11.58 -27.43 9.03
C HIS A 153 12.26 -28.00 7.79
N GLY A 154 12.86 -27.15 6.95
CA GLY A 154 13.57 -27.58 5.74
C GLY A 154 12.65 -28.00 4.58
N HIS A 155 11.37 -27.67 4.63
CA HIS A 155 10.43 -27.92 3.53
C HIS A 155 10.62 -26.95 2.36
N VAL A 156 11.05 -25.72 2.65
CA VAL A 156 11.31 -24.67 1.67
C VAL A 156 12.66 -24.03 1.97
N TYR A 157 13.43 -23.67 0.96
CA TYR A 157 14.69 -22.96 1.17
C TYR A 157 14.46 -21.49 1.54
N SER A 158 15.37 -20.92 2.33
CA SER A 158 15.44 -19.48 2.53
C SER A 158 16.00 -18.78 1.29
N HIS A 159 15.72 -17.49 1.16
CA HIS A 159 16.26 -16.67 0.07
C HIS A 159 17.61 -16.05 0.39
N HIS A 160 18.24 -16.46 1.49
CA HIS A 160 19.50 -15.90 1.98
C HIS A 160 20.44 -17.01 2.46
N SER A 161 21.72 -16.95 2.06
CA SER A 161 22.70 -18.00 2.37
C SER A 161 23.01 -18.15 3.87
N LEU A 162 23.07 -17.03 4.59
CA LEU A 162 23.41 -17.01 6.02
C LEU A 162 22.22 -17.24 6.97
N PHE A 163 20.98 -17.04 6.50
CA PHE A 163 19.80 -17.02 7.37
C PHE A 163 18.77 -18.03 6.90
N ARG A 164 18.29 -18.86 7.82
CA ARG A 164 17.29 -19.92 7.53
C ARG A 164 15.86 -19.39 7.47
N LEU A 165 15.63 -18.13 7.81
CA LEU A 165 14.31 -17.52 7.93
C LEU A 165 14.28 -16.22 7.15
N THR A 166 13.55 -16.19 6.05
CA THR A 166 13.32 -14.98 5.25
C THR A 166 11.86 -14.82 4.84
N GLY A 167 11.00 -15.81 5.13
CA GLY A 167 9.66 -15.85 4.54
C GLY A 167 9.75 -15.75 3.02
N SER A 168 8.85 -14.97 2.42
CA SER A 168 8.91 -14.64 0.98
C SER A 168 9.83 -13.45 0.64
N PHE A 169 10.50 -12.86 1.63
CA PHE A 169 11.43 -11.74 1.45
C PHE A 169 12.83 -12.24 1.07
N PHE A 170 13.63 -11.32 0.52
CA PHE A 170 15.01 -11.60 0.12
C PHE A 170 15.97 -11.77 1.31
N ASN A 171 15.66 -11.19 2.47
CA ASN A 171 16.54 -11.22 3.64
C ASN A 171 15.71 -11.16 4.94
N PRO A 172 16.28 -11.51 6.12
CA PRO A 172 15.51 -11.66 7.35
C PRO A 172 14.99 -10.34 7.96
N GLY A 173 15.54 -9.18 7.58
CA GLY A 173 15.19 -7.90 8.18
C GLY A 173 13.75 -7.47 7.89
N PRO A 174 13.34 -7.35 6.62
CA PRO A 174 11.95 -7.09 6.25
C PRO A 174 11.01 -8.18 6.75
N TYR A 175 11.45 -9.44 6.74
CA TYR A 175 10.64 -10.56 7.24
C TYR A 175 10.30 -10.41 8.73
N SER A 176 11.31 -10.19 9.58
CA SER A 176 11.07 -10.02 11.02
C SER A 176 10.30 -8.74 11.32
N GLY A 177 10.60 -7.64 10.61
CA GLY A 177 9.85 -6.39 10.72
C GLY A 177 8.39 -6.51 10.30
N TYR A 178 8.07 -7.45 9.39
CA TYR A 178 6.69 -7.69 8.96
C TYR A 178 5.87 -8.52 9.97
N LEU A 179 6.53 -9.35 10.78
CA LEU A 179 5.88 -10.20 11.78
C LEU A 179 5.74 -9.55 13.16
N ALA A 180 6.45 -8.45 13.43
CA ALA A 180 6.44 -7.74 14.71
C ALA A 180 5.21 -6.84 14.89
#